data_AF-A0AAX2AGW7-F1
#
_entry.id   AF-A0AAX2AGW7-F1
#
_cell.length_a   1.000
_cell.length_b   1.000
_cell.length_c   1.000
_cell.angle_alpha   90.00
_cell.angle_beta   90.00
_cell.angle_gamma   90.00
#
_symmetry.space_group_name_H-M   'P 1'
#
loop_
_entity.id
_entity.type
_entity.pdbx_description
1 polymer ?
#
loop_
_entity_poly.entity_id
_entity_poly.type
_entity_poly.pdbx_seq_one_letter_code
_entity_poly.pdbx_strand_id
1 'polypeptide(L)'
;MKNININKVRAIYYGLFSSLFSYIENEEEYENIVKTLEFLSLTPIDEYSNEAFININNYLKEEGFSILKEENNDLFFSPSTTFIPVTASFYTEDRDDGQKRVEMTNLVLKSKFRKDSKSFKEAEDHICFIFAFLQKLIQEDFSVENRLAYEVFSSILNEMIDEFINNIYSHENSRFYKNIAILLKVFIELERSFYNIKDSKNSKNRKQPELFHQKKKEFKQRAKRNFDEVTTL
;
A
#
# COMPACT_ATOMS: atom_id res chain seq x y z
N MET A 1 -10.41 8.86 -28.31
CA MET A 1 -10.61 10.04 -27.42
C MET A 1 -11.10 9.67 -26.02
N LYS A 2 -12.14 8.83 -25.83
CA LYS A 2 -12.65 8.46 -24.48
C LYS A 2 -11.61 7.79 -23.56
N ASN A 3 -10.79 6.85 -24.06
CA ASN A 3 -9.79 6.16 -23.21
C ASN A 3 -8.63 7.05 -22.74
N ILE A 4 -8.31 8.15 -23.44
CA ILE A 4 -7.16 9.01 -23.08
C ILE A 4 -7.40 9.71 -21.75
N ASN A 5 -8.56 10.35 -21.57
CA ASN A 5 -8.86 11.07 -20.33
C ASN A 5 -9.01 10.10 -19.16
N ILE A 6 -9.61 8.93 -19.39
CA ILE A 6 -9.71 7.87 -18.39
C ILE A 6 -8.32 7.43 -17.96
N ASN A 7 -7.41 7.11 -18.90
CA ASN A 7 -6.05 6.69 -18.58
C ASN A 7 -5.24 7.78 -17.86
N LYS A 8 -5.44 9.06 -18.18
CA LYS A 8 -4.84 10.16 -17.41
C LYS A 8 -5.29 10.17 -15.96
N VAL A 9 -6.60 10.06 -15.71
CA VAL A 9 -7.15 10.04 -14.35
C VAL A 9 -6.68 8.79 -13.60
N ARG A 10 -6.68 7.62 -14.23
CA ARG A 10 -6.14 6.37 -13.66
C ARG A 10 -4.68 6.52 -13.24
N ALA A 11 -3.84 7.12 -14.08
CA ALA A 11 -2.44 7.39 -13.75
C ALA A 11 -2.27 8.37 -12.56
N ILE A 12 -3.21 9.32 -12.37
CA ILE A 12 -3.19 10.22 -11.21
C ILE A 12 -3.56 9.46 -9.94
N TYR A 13 -4.60 8.62 -9.95
CA TYR A 13 -4.96 7.77 -8.81
C TYR A 13 -3.82 6.83 -8.42
N TYR A 14 -3.22 6.14 -9.38
CA TYR A 14 -2.06 5.29 -9.11
C TYR A 14 -0.88 6.05 -8.51
N GLY A 15 -0.61 7.27 -9.00
CA GLY A 15 0.41 8.14 -8.42
C GLY A 15 0.10 8.52 -6.98
N LEU A 16 -1.14 8.94 -6.70
CA LEU A 16 -1.60 9.29 -5.36
C LEU A 16 -1.39 8.13 -4.38
N PHE A 17 -1.86 6.92 -4.73
CA PHE A 17 -1.72 5.76 -3.87
C PHE A 17 -0.26 5.33 -3.70
N SER A 18 0.57 5.47 -4.74
CA SER A 18 2.01 5.26 -4.59
C SER A 18 2.62 6.19 -3.54
N SER A 19 2.28 7.48 -3.56
CA SER A 19 2.80 8.47 -2.60
C SER A 19 2.26 8.27 -1.17
N LEU A 20 0.98 7.92 -1.04
CA LEU A 20 0.36 7.67 0.27
C LEU A 20 0.86 6.39 0.94
N PHE A 21 1.27 5.38 0.18
CA PHE A 21 1.76 4.10 0.73
C PHE A 21 3.29 4.00 0.71
N SER A 22 3.99 5.08 0.41
CA SER A 22 5.42 5.23 0.68
C SER A 22 5.65 5.93 2.01
N TYR A 23 6.89 5.87 2.50
CA TYR A 23 7.34 6.69 3.61
C TYR A 23 7.35 8.17 3.19
N ILE A 24 6.63 9.02 3.93
CA ILE A 24 6.52 10.45 3.62
C ILE A 24 7.66 11.20 4.33
N GLU A 25 8.66 11.65 3.58
CA GLU A 25 9.88 12.22 4.17
C GLU A 25 9.75 13.71 4.44
N ASN A 26 9.25 14.45 3.46
CA ASN A 26 9.34 15.90 3.37
C ASN A 26 7.98 16.57 3.09
N GLU A 27 7.95 17.88 3.30
CA GLU A 27 6.73 18.70 3.16
C GLU A 27 6.32 18.88 1.69
N GLU A 28 7.26 18.79 0.74
CA GLU A 28 6.96 18.87 -0.70
C GLU A 28 6.11 17.67 -1.17
N GLU A 29 6.46 16.45 -0.74
CA GLU A 29 5.66 15.24 -0.98
C GLU A 29 4.23 15.39 -0.43
N TYR A 30 4.11 15.94 0.79
CA TYR A 30 2.82 16.23 1.39
C TYR A 30 2.02 17.24 0.55
N GLU A 31 2.61 18.37 0.16
CA GLU A 31 1.92 19.35 -0.68
C GLU A 31 1.43 18.74 -1.99
N ASN A 32 2.23 17.86 -2.60
CA ASN A 32 1.86 17.16 -3.84
C ASN A 32 0.69 16.19 -3.61
N ILE A 33 0.66 15.48 -2.48
CA ILE A 33 -0.48 14.65 -2.07
C ILE A 33 -1.74 15.51 -1.91
N VAL A 34 -1.65 16.62 -1.17
CA VAL A 34 -2.78 17.54 -0.95
C VAL A 34 -3.32 18.08 -2.28
N LYS A 35 -2.45 18.61 -3.14
CA LYS A 35 -2.83 19.13 -4.47
C LYS A 35 -3.52 18.05 -5.32
N THR A 36 -3.04 16.81 -5.24
CA THR A 36 -3.63 15.68 -5.97
C THR A 36 -5.00 15.30 -5.43
N LEU A 37 -5.17 15.26 -4.11
CA LEU A 37 -6.46 15.01 -3.46
C LEU A 37 -7.48 16.11 -3.78
N GLU A 38 -7.07 17.38 -3.71
CA GLU A 38 -7.91 18.52 -4.10
C GLU A 38 -8.35 18.41 -5.56
N PHE A 39 -7.42 18.10 -6.47
CA PHE A 39 -7.74 17.93 -7.89
C PHE A 39 -8.75 16.80 -8.13
N LEU A 40 -8.55 15.63 -7.52
CA LEU A 40 -9.44 14.48 -7.69
C LEU A 40 -10.82 14.70 -7.05
N SER A 41 -10.88 15.50 -5.96
CA SER A 41 -12.14 15.84 -5.28
C SER A 41 -13.10 16.68 -6.13
N LEU A 42 -12.61 17.32 -7.20
CA LEU A 42 -13.45 18.08 -8.13
C LEU A 42 -14.36 17.17 -8.97
N THR A 43 -13.97 15.91 -9.17
CA THR A 43 -14.75 14.92 -9.92
C THR A 43 -14.67 13.56 -9.23
N PRO A 44 -15.38 13.37 -8.10
CA PRO A 44 -15.46 12.09 -7.41
C PRO A 44 -16.03 11.00 -8.32
N ILE A 45 -15.64 9.76 -8.09
CA ILE A 45 -16.09 8.60 -8.90
C ILE A 45 -17.57 8.29 -8.58
N ASP A 46 -17.93 8.38 -7.30
CA ASP A 46 -19.24 8.04 -6.75
C ASP A 46 -19.51 8.83 -5.45
N GLU A 47 -20.64 8.56 -4.80
CA GLU A 47 -21.02 9.22 -3.55
C GLU A 47 -20.08 8.91 -2.37
N TYR A 48 -19.56 7.67 -2.29
CA TYR A 48 -18.66 7.26 -1.23
C TYR A 48 -17.30 7.95 -1.33
N SER A 49 -16.76 8.05 -2.55
CA SER A 49 -15.52 8.78 -2.80
C SER A 49 -15.70 10.28 -2.57
N ASN A 50 -16.86 10.85 -2.90
CA ASN A 50 -17.17 12.25 -2.59
C ASN A 50 -17.15 12.51 -1.08
N GLU A 51 -17.83 11.67 -0.30
CA GLU A 51 -17.82 11.78 1.17
C GLU A 51 -16.41 11.62 1.74
N ALA A 52 -15.65 10.63 1.25
CA ALA A 52 -14.27 10.41 1.66
C ALA A 52 -13.38 11.64 1.38
N PHE A 53 -13.52 12.28 0.21
CA PHE A 53 -12.80 13.52 -0.10
C PHE A 53 -13.17 14.68 0.82
N ILE A 54 -14.44 14.84 1.18
CA ILE A 54 -14.88 15.86 2.14
C ILE A 54 -14.20 15.64 3.49
N ASN A 55 -14.22 14.41 3.99
CA ASN A 55 -13.60 14.06 5.27
C ASN A 55 -12.08 14.27 5.23
N ILE A 56 -11.41 13.83 4.17
CA ILE A 56 -9.98 14.04 3.93
C ILE A 56 -9.63 15.54 3.97
N ASN A 57 -10.39 16.36 3.27
CA ASN A 57 -10.15 17.80 3.23
C ASN A 57 -10.33 18.47 4.60
N ASN A 58 -11.27 17.98 5.42
CA ASN A 58 -11.42 18.46 6.78
C ASN A 58 -10.22 18.04 7.66
N TYR A 59 -9.80 16.78 7.58
CA TYR A 59 -8.60 16.28 8.29
C TYR A 59 -7.34 17.08 7.94
N LEU A 60 -7.09 17.32 6.65
CA LEU A 60 -5.91 18.06 6.19
C LEU A 60 -5.92 19.53 6.67
N LYS A 61 -7.09 20.15 6.78
CA LYS A 61 -7.24 21.52 7.30
C LYS A 61 -7.04 21.60 8.82
N GLU A 62 -7.47 20.58 9.55
CA GLU A 62 -7.42 20.55 11.02
C GLU A 62 -6.05 20.11 11.56
N GLU A 63 -5.47 19.06 10.98
CA GLU A 63 -4.34 18.31 11.55
C GLU A 63 -3.01 18.56 10.80
N GLY A 64 -3.08 18.92 9.51
CA GLY A 64 -1.91 19.28 8.70
C GLY A 64 -0.91 18.14 8.43
N PHE A 65 0.30 18.52 8.01
CA PHE A 65 1.34 17.59 7.55
C PHE A 65 1.82 16.61 8.63
N SER A 66 2.18 17.12 9.82
CA SER A 66 2.81 16.31 10.87
C SER A 66 1.97 15.10 11.24
N ILE A 67 0.66 15.29 11.36
CA ILE A 67 -0.27 14.24 11.75
C ILE A 67 -0.47 13.22 10.61
N LEU A 68 -0.51 13.66 9.35
CA LEU A 68 -0.55 12.73 8.22
C LEU A 68 0.68 11.81 8.22
N LYS A 69 1.86 12.41 8.43
CA LYS A 69 3.13 11.67 8.49
C LYS A 69 3.17 10.71 9.68
N GLU A 70 2.70 11.14 10.84
CA GLU A 70 2.59 10.29 12.03
C GLU A 70 1.64 9.10 11.80
N GLU A 71 0.45 9.33 11.22
CA GLU A 71 -0.48 8.25 10.92
C GLU A 71 0.09 7.26 9.88
N ASN A 72 0.77 7.76 8.83
CA ASN A 72 1.47 6.90 7.86
C ASN A 72 2.52 6.02 8.55
N ASN A 73 3.31 6.60 9.46
CA ASN A 73 4.30 5.87 10.24
C ASN A 73 3.67 4.81 11.15
N ASP A 74 2.59 5.18 11.84
CA ASP A 74 1.86 4.28 12.72
C ASP A 74 1.22 3.11 11.98
N LEU A 75 0.77 3.30 10.74
CA LEU A 75 0.13 2.23 9.96
C LEU A 75 1.13 1.26 9.32
N PHE A 76 2.24 1.77 8.79
CA PHE A 76 3.10 0.97 7.89
C PHE A 76 4.49 0.67 8.45
N PHE A 77 4.96 1.43 9.44
CA PHE A 77 6.37 1.37 9.87
C PHE A 77 6.54 1.13 11.37
N SER A 78 5.54 1.44 12.19
CA SER A 78 5.61 1.30 13.65
C SER A 78 5.50 -0.17 14.08
N PRO A 79 6.40 -0.66 14.95
CA PRO A 79 6.28 -1.99 15.54
C PRO A 79 5.32 -2.01 16.76
N SER A 80 4.75 -0.87 17.13
CA SER A 80 3.92 -0.73 18.35
C SER A 80 2.43 -0.87 18.08
N THR A 81 2.05 -0.98 16.80
CA THR A 81 0.68 -1.03 16.29
C THR A 81 0.46 -2.34 15.53
N THR A 82 -0.77 -2.57 15.11
CA THR A 82 -1.13 -3.69 14.26
C THR A 82 -0.36 -3.67 12.94
N PHE A 83 0.43 -4.72 12.69
CA PHE A 83 1.23 -4.82 11.47
C PHE A 83 0.36 -4.96 10.21
N ILE A 84 0.47 -4.02 9.28
CA ILE A 84 -0.13 -4.13 7.94
C ILE A 84 0.93 -4.63 6.95
N PRO A 85 0.78 -5.82 6.36
CA PRO A 85 1.67 -6.25 5.30
C PRO A 85 1.54 -5.34 4.08
N VAL A 86 2.66 -5.06 3.43
CA VAL A 86 2.74 -4.11 2.30
C VAL A 86 3.26 -4.76 1.01
N THR A 87 3.54 -6.06 1.01
CA THR A 87 4.07 -6.80 -0.16
C THR A 87 3.06 -7.81 -0.68
N ALA A 88 3.00 -7.99 -2.00
CA ALA A 88 2.12 -9.00 -2.61
C ALA A 88 2.49 -10.42 -2.19
N SER A 89 3.78 -10.70 -1.99
CA SER A 89 4.25 -11.99 -1.47
C SER A 89 3.68 -12.31 -0.10
N PHE A 90 3.59 -11.36 0.83
CA PHE A 90 2.99 -11.63 2.13
C PHE A 90 1.51 -12.03 2.00
N TYR A 91 0.73 -11.32 1.18
CA TYR A 91 -0.70 -11.61 0.99
C TYR A 91 -0.98 -12.92 0.24
N THR A 92 0.02 -13.58 -0.33
CA THR A 92 -0.19 -14.82 -1.10
C THR A 92 0.50 -16.01 -0.46
N GLU A 93 1.68 -15.77 0.12
CA GLU A 93 2.62 -16.77 0.62
C GLU A 93 2.90 -16.66 2.12
N ASP A 94 2.29 -15.69 2.80
CA ASP A 94 2.44 -15.44 4.25
C ASP A 94 3.90 -15.15 4.66
N ARG A 95 4.70 -14.62 3.72
CA ARG A 95 6.08 -14.16 3.91
C ARG A 95 6.44 -13.11 2.86
N ASP A 96 7.33 -12.18 3.21
CA ASP A 96 7.97 -11.29 2.25
C ASP A 96 8.97 -12.04 1.35
N ASP A 97 9.38 -11.41 0.25
CA ASP A 97 10.37 -11.93 -0.72
C ASP A 97 9.99 -13.30 -1.32
N GLY A 98 8.70 -13.47 -1.56
CA GLY A 98 8.10 -14.67 -2.13
C GLY A 98 8.22 -14.81 -3.65
N GLN A 99 7.56 -15.84 -4.18
CA GLN A 99 7.35 -16.07 -5.60
C GLN A 99 6.65 -14.88 -6.29
N LYS A 100 5.73 -14.17 -5.62
CA LYS A 100 5.11 -12.95 -6.16
C LYS A 100 6.12 -11.84 -6.43
N ARG A 101 7.18 -11.72 -5.63
CA ARG A 101 8.27 -10.79 -5.93
C ARG A 101 8.99 -11.17 -7.22
N VAL A 102 9.25 -12.45 -7.43
CA VAL A 102 9.87 -12.96 -8.67
C VAL A 102 8.95 -12.72 -9.86
N GLU A 103 7.65 -12.99 -9.72
CA GLU A 103 6.63 -12.73 -10.74
C GLU A 103 6.60 -11.25 -11.13
N MET A 104 6.50 -10.36 -10.14
CA MET A 104 6.48 -8.92 -10.35
C MET A 104 7.80 -8.41 -10.97
N THR A 105 8.94 -8.93 -10.53
CA THR A 105 10.25 -8.63 -11.14
C THR A 105 10.27 -9.01 -12.63
N ASN A 106 9.73 -10.19 -12.99
CA ASN A 106 9.64 -10.61 -14.38
C ASN A 106 8.73 -9.69 -15.21
N LEU A 107 7.63 -9.19 -14.64
CA LEU A 107 6.76 -8.20 -15.29
C LEU A 107 7.50 -6.88 -15.53
N VAL A 108 8.28 -6.40 -14.56
CA VAL A 108 9.13 -5.20 -14.75
C VAL A 108 10.14 -5.42 -15.89
N LEU A 109 10.76 -6.60 -15.94
CA LEU A 109 11.74 -6.95 -16.99
C LEU A 109 11.15 -6.99 -18.40
N LYS A 110 9.86 -7.30 -18.55
CA LYS A 110 9.13 -7.20 -19.84
C LYS A 110 8.98 -5.76 -20.32
N SER A 111 9.08 -4.76 -19.44
CA SER A 111 9.01 -3.35 -19.80
C SER A 111 10.37 -2.78 -20.18
N LYS A 112 10.40 -1.52 -20.64
CA LYS A 112 11.64 -0.73 -20.81
C LYS A 112 12.12 -0.07 -19.51
N PHE A 113 11.33 -0.14 -18.43
CA PHE A 113 11.64 0.49 -17.16
C PHE A 113 12.44 -0.44 -16.25
N ARG A 114 13.26 0.15 -15.38
CA ARG A 114 14.02 -0.56 -14.36
C ARG A 114 13.88 0.19 -13.05
N LYS A 115 13.86 -0.55 -11.94
CA LYS A 115 13.88 0.06 -10.60
C LYS A 115 15.22 0.78 -10.42
N ASP A 116 15.17 2.04 -10.02
CA ASP A 116 16.36 2.74 -9.55
C ASP A 116 16.56 2.43 -8.06
N SER A 117 17.43 1.46 -7.78
CA SER A 117 17.73 1.03 -6.41
C SER A 117 18.38 2.10 -5.53
N LYS A 118 18.81 3.25 -6.09
CA LYS A 118 19.34 4.36 -5.31
C LYS A 118 18.23 5.21 -4.70
N SER A 119 17.19 5.48 -5.48
CA SER A 119 16.07 6.34 -5.07
C SER A 119 14.90 5.54 -4.51
N PHE A 120 14.69 4.31 -4.96
CA PHE A 120 13.56 3.47 -4.57
C PHE A 120 14.03 2.22 -3.83
N LYS A 121 13.87 2.23 -2.50
CA LYS A 121 14.38 1.17 -1.61
C LYS A 121 13.49 -0.07 -1.57
N GLU A 122 12.20 0.07 -1.82
CA GLU A 122 11.25 -1.03 -1.68
C GLU A 122 11.44 -2.13 -2.74
N ALA A 123 10.97 -3.33 -2.41
CA ALA A 123 10.90 -4.45 -3.32
C ALA A 123 9.89 -4.20 -4.45
N GLU A 124 10.05 -4.92 -5.56
CA GLU A 124 9.21 -4.80 -6.75
C GLU A 124 7.75 -5.18 -6.48
N ASP A 125 7.48 -6.04 -5.50
CA ASP A 125 6.13 -6.43 -5.09
C ASP A 125 5.60 -5.63 -3.88
N HIS A 126 6.31 -4.59 -3.45
CA HIS A 126 5.77 -3.64 -2.48
C HIS A 126 4.64 -2.83 -3.10
N ILE A 127 3.59 -2.55 -2.34
CA ILE A 127 2.35 -1.92 -2.81
C ILE A 127 2.59 -0.55 -3.47
N CYS A 128 3.43 0.29 -2.88
CA CYS A 128 3.79 1.58 -3.48
C CYS A 128 4.54 1.42 -4.81
N PHE A 129 5.42 0.42 -4.94
CA PHE A 129 6.12 0.14 -6.20
C PHE A 129 5.14 -0.31 -7.27
N ILE A 130 4.22 -1.22 -6.94
CA ILE A 130 3.22 -1.73 -7.87
C ILE A 130 2.39 -0.58 -8.43
N PHE A 131 1.94 0.34 -7.57
CA PHE A 131 1.22 1.54 -7.99
C PHE A 131 2.06 2.49 -8.86
N ALA A 132 3.29 2.80 -8.45
CA ALA A 132 4.21 3.61 -9.25
C ALA A 132 4.45 3.01 -10.64
N PHE A 133 4.61 1.69 -10.72
CA PHE A 133 4.86 0.99 -11.97
C PHE A 133 3.63 0.99 -12.88
N LEU A 134 2.43 0.76 -12.34
CA LEU A 134 1.18 0.87 -13.08
C LEU A 134 0.96 2.28 -13.63
N GLN A 135 1.20 3.31 -12.81
CA GLN A 135 1.21 4.70 -13.26
C GLN A 135 2.15 4.89 -14.45
N LYS A 136 3.39 4.40 -14.33
CA LYS A 136 4.42 4.58 -15.34
C LYS A 136 4.07 3.90 -16.67
N LEU A 137 3.51 2.69 -16.62
CA LEU A 137 3.06 1.95 -17.80
C LEU A 137 1.92 2.66 -18.54
N ILE A 138 1.00 3.29 -17.82
CA ILE A 138 -0.11 4.03 -18.43
C ILE A 138 0.38 5.35 -19.03
N GLN A 139 1.34 6.01 -18.38
CA GLN A 139 1.93 7.27 -18.86
C GLN A 139 2.79 7.12 -20.13
N GLU A 140 3.17 5.89 -20.52
CA GLU A 140 3.87 5.67 -21.80
C GLU A 140 3.02 6.09 -22.99
N ASP A 141 1.74 5.71 -22.96
CA ASP A 141 0.78 6.07 -23.99
C ASP A 141 -0.64 6.00 -23.42
N PHE A 142 -1.23 7.17 -23.17
CA PHE A 142 -2.60 7.26 -22.68
C PHE A 142 -3.65 6.78 -23.69
N SER A 143 -3.31 6.63 -24.96
CA SER A 143 -4.27 6.26 -26.01
C SER A 143 -4.48 4.75 -26.14
N VAL A 144 -3.56 3.95 -25.62
CA VAL A 144 -3.53 2.49 -25.77
C VAL A 144 -3.76 1.82 -24.43
N GLU A 145 -4.53 0.72 -24.44
CA GLU A 145 -4.60 -0.18 -23.30
C GLU A 145 -3.28 -0.94 -23.16
N ASN A 146 -2.52 -0.63 -22.11
CA ASN A 146 -1.24 -1.28 -21.87
C ASN A 146 -1.47 -2.69 -21.33
N ARG A 147 -1.20 -3.71 -22.16
CA ARG A 147 -1.30 -5.13 -21.79
C ARG A 147 -0.47 -5.48 -20.56
N LEU A 148 0.71 -4.89 -20.40
CA LEU A 148 1.54 -5.15 -19.23
C LEU A 148 0.91 -4.56 -17.96
N ALA A 149 0.23 -3.41 -18.06
CA ALA A 149 -0.52 -2.85 -16.92
C ALA A 149 -1.68 -3.76 -16.53
N TYR A 150 -2.39 -4.36 -17.51
CA TYR A 150 -3.39 -5.39 -17.25
C TYR A 150 -2.78 -6.61 -16.54
N GLU A 151 -1.63 -7.12 -17.01
CA GLU A 151 -0.95 -8.27 -16.38
C GLU A 151 -0.56 -7.96 -14.92
N VAL A 152 0.06 -6.80 -14.67
CA VAL A 152 0.43 -6.36 -13.31
C VAL A 152 -0.80 -6.19 -12.41
N PHE A 153 -1.86 -5.55 -12.91
CA PHE A 153 -3.09 -5.37 -12.13
C PHE A 153 -3.72 -6.73 -11.81
N SER A 154 -3.91 -7.58 -12.81
CA SER A 154 -4.64 -8.84 -12.67
C SER A 154 -3.92 -9.89 -11.81
N SER A 155 -2.61 -10.05 -11.98
CA SER A 155 -1.86 -11.14 -11.34
C SER A 155 -1.13 -10.74 -10.06
N ILE A 156 -0.86 -9.45 -9.85
CA ILE A 156 -0.17 -8.98 -8.65
C ILE A 156 -1.13 -8.18 -7.76
N LEU A 157 -1.61 -7.02 -8.23
CA LEU A 157 -2.34 -6.09 -7.38
C LEU A 157 -3.70 -6.65 -6.95
N ASN A 158 -4.50 -7.15 -7.90
CA ASN A 158 -5.86 -7.62 -7.64
C ASN A 158 -5.92 -8.80 -6.66
N GLU A 159 -4.85 -9.58 -6.54
CA GLU A 159 -4.77 -10.70 -5.60
C GLU A 159 -4.61 -10.26 -4.14
N MET A 160 -3.93 -9.14 -3.88
CA MET A 160 -3.64 -8.65 -2.52
C MET A 160 -4.57 -7.51 -2.04
N ILE A 161 -5.15 -6.76 -2.98
CA ILE A 161 -5.61 -5.40 -2.69
C ILE A 161 -6.83 -5.33 -1.77
N ASP A 162 -7.77 -6.28 -1.84
CA ASP A 162 -8.96 -6.24 -0.98
C ASP A 162 -8.59 -6.44 0.50
N GLU A 163 -7.66 -7.35 0.80
CA GLU A 163 -7.20 -7.57 2.17
C GLU A 163 -6.36 -6.38 2.67
N PHE A 164 -5.51 -5.81 1.81
CA PHE A 164 -4.77 -4.59 2.13
C PHE A 164 -5.69 -3.41 2.47
N ILE A 165 -6.73 -3.17 1.67
CA ILE A 165 -7.76 -2.16 1.93
C ILE A 165 -8.44 -2.40 3.29
N ASN A 166 -8.86 -3.64 3.54
CA ASN A 166 -9.54 -4.00 4.79
C ASN A 166 -8.62 -3.77 5.99
N ASN A 167 -7.34 -4.17 5.90
CA ASN A 167 -6.36 -3.97 6.95
C ASN A 167 -6.20 -2.49 7.30
N ILE A 168 -6.08 -1.61 6.29
CA ILE A 168 -6.03 -0.16 6.52
C ILE A 168 -7.32 0.33 7.17
N TYR A 169 -8.47 -0.04 6.62
CA TYR A 169 -9.77 0.43 7.10
C TYR A 169 -10.04 0.02 8.55
N SER A 170 -9.61 -1.17 8.96
CA SER A 170 -9.81 -1.71 10.31
C SER A 170 -8.74 -1.34 11.33
N HIS A 171 -7.61 -0.76 10.90
CA HIS A 171 -6.47 -0.47 11.78
C HIS A 171 -6.86 0.55 12.86
N GLU A 172 -6.41 0.32 14.10
CA GLU A 172 -6.79 1.11 15.27
C GLU A 172 -6.39 2.58 15.19
N ASN A 173 -5.28 2.89 14.50
CA ASN A 173 -4.81 4.26 14.31
C ASN A 173 -5.29 4.88 12.98
N SER A 174 -6.12 4.18 12.20
CA SER A 174 -6.60 4.71 10.92
C SER A 174 -7.73 5.73 11.11
N ARG A 175 -7.42 6.99 10.81
CA ARG A 175 -8.34 8.13 10.81
C ARG A 175 -8.41 8.76 9.42
N PHE A 176 -7.33 9.39 8.97
CA PHE A 176 -7.19 9.87 7.60
C PHE A 176 -7.18 8.70 6.61
N TYR A 177 -6.38 7.67 6.89
CA TYR A 177 -6.21 6.52 6.01
C TYR A 177 -7.47 5.66 5.87
N LYS A 178 -8.44 5.79 6.78
CA LYS A 178 -9.74 5.13 6.65
C LYS A 178 -10.50 5.66 5.43
N ASN A 179 -10.44 6.97 5.20
CA ASN A 179 -11.01 7.59 4.00
C ASN A 179 -10.17 7.25 2.75
N ILE A 180 -8.85 7.14 2.88
CA ILE A 180 -7.99 6.64 1.79
C ILE A 180 -8.35 5.20 1.41
N ALA A 181 -8.66 4.33 2.37
CA ALA A 181 -9.10 2.96 2.09
C ALA A 181 -10.43 2.93 1.32
N ILE A 182 -11.37 3.84 1.64
CA ILE A 182 -12.62 4.01 0.88
C ILE A 182 -12.32 4.44 -0.55
N LEU A 183 -11.50 5.49 -0.75
CA LEU A 183 -11.10 5.95 -2.08
C LEU A 183 -10.42 4.84 -2.88
N LEU A 184 -9.53 4.09 -2.24
CA LEU A 184 -8.83 2.98 -2.87
C LEU A 184 -9.80 1.87 -3.27
N LYS A 185 -10.77 1.53 -2.41
CA LYS A 185 -11.79 0.53 -2.75
C LYS A 185 -12.59 0.95 -3.98
N VAL A 186 -13.10 2.19 -4.01
CA VAL A 186 -13.86 2.71 -5.16
C VAL A 186 -13.01 2.69 -6.44
N PHE A 187 -11.75 3.13 -6.35
CA PHE A 187 -10.84 3.10 -7.49
C PHE A 187 -10.55 1.68 -8.00
N ILE A 188 -10.35 0.71 -7.11
CA ILE A 188 -10.10 -0.69 -7.50
C ILE A 188 -11.33 -1.32 -8.16
N GLU A 189 -12.54 -1.01 -7.72
CA GLU A 189 -13.78 -1.44 -8.40
C GLU A 189 -13.89 -0.82 -9.81
N LEU A 190 -13.49 0.45 -9.97
CA LEU A 190 -13.38 1.08 -11.29
C LEU A 190 -12.35 0.37 -12.17
N GLU A 191 -11.17 0.06 -11.64
CA GLU A 191 -10.12 -0.67 -12.38
C GLU A 191 -10.57 -2.07 -12.81
N ARG A 192 -11.25 -2.80 -11.93
CA ARG A 192 -11.88 -4.09 -12.23
C ARG A 192 -12.89 -3.97 -13.35
N SER A 193 -13.76 -2.97 -13.29
CA SER A 193 -14.72 -2.70 -14.36
C SER A 193 -14.03 -2.32 -15.67
N PHE A 194 -12.95 -1.53 -15.62
CA PHE A 194 -12.19 -1.11 -16.80
C PHE A 194 -11.56 -2.32 -17.51
N TYR A 195 -10.96 -3.23 -16.74
CA TYR A 195 -10.31 -4.44 -17.28
C TYR A 195 -11.24 -5.65 -17.43
N ASN A 196 -12.52 -5.52 -17.05
CA ASN A 196 -13.48 -6.64 -16.99
C ASN A 196 -12.97 -7.83 -16.16
N ILE A 197 -12.37 -7.52 -15.00
CA ILE A 197 -11.81 -8.48 -14.04
C ILE A 197 -12.76 -8.57 -12.82
N LYS A 198 -12.87 -9.76 -12.23
CA LYS A 198 -13.58 -9.96 -10.96
C LYS A 198 -12.64 -9.85 -9.77
N ASP A 199 -13.24 -9.69 -8.60
CA ASP A 199 -12.57 -9.81 -7.31
C ASP A 199 -11.76 -11.11 -7.17
N SER A 200 -10.62 -11.00 -6.50
CA SER A 200 -9.81 -12.15 -6.13
C SER A 200 -10.53 -12.92 -5.02
N LYS A 201 -10.96 -14.16 -5.29
CA LYS A 201 -11.62 -15.03 -4.30
C LYS A 201 -10.68 -15.53 -3.19
N ASN A 202 -9.43 -15.09 -3.14
CA ASN A 202 -8.42 -15.58 -2.21
C ASN A 202 -8.49 -14.88 -0.83
N SER A 203 -9.68 -14.61 -0.30
CA SER A 203 -9.81 -14.17 1.09
C SER A 203 -9.56 -15.37 2.01
N LYS A 204 -8.29 -15.68 2.28
CA LYS A 204 -7.97 -16.49 3.47
C LYS A 204 -8.44 -15.64 4.66
N ASN A 205 -9.32 -16.17 5.51
CA ASN A 205 -9.63 -15.53 6.80
C ASN A 205 -8.38 -15.63 7.69
N ARG A 206 -7.44 -14.69 7.51
CA ARG A 206 -6.18 -14.66 8.23
C ARG A 206 -6.42 -14.06 9.61
N LYS A 207 -6.01 -14.80 10.65
CA LYS A 207 -5.87 -14.23 11.99
C LYS A 207 -4.44 -13.72 12.09
N GLN A 208 -4.27 -12.41 12.26
CA GLN A 208 -2.96 -11.89 12.66
C GLN A 208 -2.55 -12.53 13.99
N PRO A 209 -1.30 -13.00 14.12
CA PRO A 209 -0.78 -13.37 15.42
C PRO A 209 -0.64 -12.10 16.27
N GLU A 210 -1.16 -12.10 17.50
CA GLU A 210 -0.88 -11.06 18.50
C GLU A 210 0.61 -11.12 18.92
N LEU A 211 1.50 -10.64 18.06
CA LEU A 211 2.95 -10.68 18.30
C LEU A 211 3.39 -9.65 19.36
N PHE A 212 2.62 -8.56 19.54
CA PHE A 212 3.01 -7.43 20.39
C PHE A 212 2.20 -7.27 21.70
N HIS A 213 1.18 -8.09 21.94
CA HIS A 213 0.37 -8.06 23.17
C HIS A 213 0.71 -9.16 24.20
N GLN A 214 1.82 -9.88 24.03
CA GLN A 214 2.30 -10.75 25.10
C GLN A 214 2.67 -9.87 26.30
N LYS A 215 1.90 -9.97 27.40
CA LYS A 215 2.25 -9.40 28.71
C LYS A 215 3.76 -9.55 28.92
N LYS A 216 4.47 -8.44 29.18
CA LYS A 216 5.88 -8.45 29.57
C LYS A 216 6.07 -9.58 30.58
N LYS A 217 6.75 -10.67 30.17
CA LYS A 217 7.17 -11.68 31.12
C LYS A 217 8.03 -10.97 32.14
N GLU A 218 7.66 -11.04 33.41
CA GLU A 218 8.48 -10.53 34.49
C GLU A 218 9.90 -11.06 34.31
N PHE A 219 10.90 -10.20 34.54
CA PHE A 219 12.30 -10.59 34.47
C PHE A 219 12.54 -11.74 35.45
N LYS A 220 12.55 -12.98 34.95
CA LYS A 220 12.98 -14.12 35.74
C LYS A 220 14.45 -13.92 36.05
N GLN A 221 14.80 -13.92 37.33
CA GLN A 221 16.19 -13.95 37.77
C GLN A 221 16.88 -15.10 37.02
N ARG A 222 17.93 -14.77 36.25
CA ARG A 222 18.75 -15.81 35.60
C ARG A 222 19.25 -16.74 36.69
N ALA A 223 19.06 -18.04 36.51
CA ALA A 223 19.64 -19.05 37.38
C ALA A 223 21.15 -18.76 37.50
N LYS A 224 21.65 -18.67 38.74
CA LYS A 224 23.10 -18.55 38.98
C LYS A 224 23.76 -19.75 38.32
N ARG A 225 24.66 -19.49 37.36
CA ARG A 225 25.53 -20.54 36.82
C ARG A 225 26.47 -20.96 37.95
N ASN A 226 26.43 -22.23 38.34
CA ASN A 226 27.48 -22.81 39.17
C ASN A 226 28.73 -22.93 38.30
N PHE A 227 29.68 -22.02 38.51
CA PHE A 227 30.97 -22.04 37.83
C PHE A 227 31.89 -23.18 38.33
N ASP A 228 31.50 -23.86 39.41
CA ASP A 228 32.25 -24.97 40.02
C ASP A 228 32.26 -26.24 39.15
N GLU A 229 31.35 -26.36 38.18
CA GLU A 229 31.34 -27.51 37.24
C GLU A 229 32.30 -27.34 36.05
N VAL A 230 32.91 -26.16 35.87
CA VAL A 230 33.77 -25.86 34.69
C VAL A 230 35.27 -26.02 35.00
N THR A 231 35.65 -26.26 36.25
CA THR A 231 37.07 -26.34 36.68
C THR A 231 37.56 -27.77 36.99
N THR A 232 36.81 -28.81 36.61
CA THR A 232 37.21 -30.22 36.79
C THR A 232 37.40 -30.99 35.48
N LEU A 233 38.18 -30.41 34.54
CA LEU A 233 38.81 -31.13 33.42
C LEU A 233 40.28 -30.70 33.29
#